data_AF-A0A6L9KD41-F1
#
_entry.id   AF-A0A6L9KD41-F1
#
_cell.length_a   1.000
_cell.length_b   1.000
_cell.length_c   1.000
_cell.angle_alpha   90.00
_cell.angle_beta   90.00
_cell.angle_gamma   90.00
#
_symmetry.space_group_name_H-M   'P 1'
#
loop_
_entity.id
_entity.type
_entity.pdbx_description
1 polymer ?
#
loop_
_entity_poly.entity_id
_entity_poly.type
_entity_poly.pdbx_seq_one_letter_code
_entity_poly.pdbx_strand_id
1 'polypeptide(L)'
;MKKRYLFLISTLLMFVISNVHCQNYKPDSIGKAWFPDAKFGIFVHWVIDYFPKNNLSDFSTNYSKYWKEANAESSKFTASNYNPAIWAKQFKSCGAKYVVLTTKHHVGFALYDYKGAHFTAKNNSPAKRDLLTEYVKAMRNEGLKVGFYFSLPDWMHPDYLTLNTSNNRKQVDWQTSDFVRWKKFTDEMLAEIRYLCTAYGKLVCSTLQKLKLSFHLPEC
;
A
#
# COMPACT_ATOMS: atom_id res chain seq x y z
N MET A 1 -50.67 -24.09 -32.86
CA MET A 1 -49.30 -24.66 -32.74
C MET A 1 -48.18 -23.62 -32.93
N LYS A 2 -48.21 -22.76 -33.95
CA LYS A 2 -47.14 -21.77 -34.24
C LYS A 2 -46.75 -20.81 -33.10
N LYS A 3 -47.70 -20.36 -32.25
CA LYS A 3 -47.42 -19.44 -31.12
C LYS A 3 -46.59 -20.06 -29.99
N ARG A 4 -46.67 -21.38 -29.77
CA ARG A 4 -45.87 -22.08 -28.74
C ARG A 4 -44.39 -22.18 -29.13
N TYR A 5 -44.09 -22.36 -30.42
CA TYR A 5 -42.72 -22.37 -30.92
C TYR A 5 -42.08 -20.99 -30.89
N LEU A 6 -42.84 -19.92 -31.17
CA LEU A 6 -42.33 -18.55 -31.02
C LEU A 6 -41.92 -18.22 -29.58
N PHE A 7 -42.71 -18.67 -28.60
CA PHE A 7 -42.43 -18.43 -27.18
C PHE A 7 -41.18 -19.21 -26.72
N LEU A 8 -41.04 -20.47 -27.14
CA LEU A 8 -39.86 -21.31 -26.86
C LEU A 8 -38.58 -20.78 -27.52
N ILE A 9 -38.67 -20.27 -28.75
CA ILE A 9 -37.52 -19.65 -29.43
C ILE A 9 -37.13 -18.34 -28.73
N SER A 10 -38.11 -17.53 -28.30
CA SER A 10 -37.86 -16.28 -27.56
C SER A 10 -37.19 -16.52 -26.20
N THR A 11 -37.63 -17.53 -25.44
CA THR A 11 -37.01 -17.86 -24.15
C THR A 11 -35.63 -18.49 -24.32
N LEU A 12 -35.40 -19.29 -25.36
CA LEU A 12 -34.09 -19.83 -25.69
C LEU A 12 -33.12 -18.72 -26.12
N LEU A 13 -33.57 -17.74 -26.90
CA LEU A 13 -32.75 -16.57 -27.29
C LEU A 13 -32.35 -15.72 -26.07
N MET A 14 -33.28 -15.47 -25.15
CA MET A 14 -32.99 -14.73 -23.92
C MET A 14 -32.01 -15.47 -22.99
N PHE A 15 -32.00 -16.80 -23.00
CA PHE A 15 -31.06 -17.62 -22.21
C PHE A 15 -29.64 -17.65 -22.80
N VAL A 16 -29.51 -17.51 -24.12
CA VAL A 16 -28.20 -17.43 -24.80
C VAL A 16 -27.56 -16.06 -24.62
N ILE A 17 -28.35 -14.98 -24.57
CA ILE A 17 -27.84 -13.61 -24.41
C ILE A 17 -27.35 -13.34 -22.97
N SER A 18 -27.92 -13.99 -21.95
CA SER A 18 -27.53 -13.81 -20.55
C SER A 18 -26.23 -14.53 -20.13
N ASN A 19 -25.71 -15.44 -20.96
CA ASN A 19 -24.47 -16.17 -20.67
C ASN A 19 -23.19 -15.55 -21.27
N VAL A 20 -23.29 -14.41 -21.98
CA VAL A 20 -22.13 -13.81 -22.70
C VAL A 20 -21.62 -12.50 -22.08
N HIS A 21 -22.07 -12.12 -20.88
CA HIS A 21 -21.39 -11.08 -20.09
C HIS A 21 -20.40 -11.65 -19.07
N CYS A 22 -19.62 -12.66 -19.49
CA CYS A 22 -18.31 -12.83 -18.89
C CYS A 22 -17.46 -11.67 -19.39
N GLN A 23 -17.17 -10.70 -18.53
CA GLN A 23 -16.12 -9.72 -18.81
C GLN A 23 -14.86 -10.53 -19.13
N ASN A 24 -14.44 -10.52 -20.39
CA ASN A 24 -13.09 -10.90 -20.76
C ASN A 24 -12.18 -9.90 -20.07
N TYR A 25 -11.84 -10.16 -18.81
CA TYR A 25 -10.79 -9.46 -18.10
C TYR A 25 -9.49 -9.83 -18.82
N LYS A 26 -9.17 -9.08 -19.87
CA LYS A 26 -7.80 -8.90 -20.31
C LYS A 26 -7.22 -7.94 -19.27
N PRO A 27 -6.40 -8.39 -18.31
CA PRO A 27 -5.64 -7.44 -17.52
C PRO A 27 -4.94 -6.55 -18.53
N ASP A 28 -5.20 -5.25 -18.49
CA ASP A 28 -4.52 -4.33 -19.37
C ASP A 28 -3.02 -4.65 -19.31
N SER A 29 -2.42 -4.79 -20.48
CA SER A 29 -1.00 -5.04 -20.69
C SER A 29 -0.18 -3.80 -20.31
N ILE A 30 -0.49 -3.16 -19.18
CA ILE A 30 0.20 -2.01 -18.60
C ILE A 30 1.61 -2.49 -18.24
N GLY A 31 2.52 -2.46 -19.21
CA GLY A 31 3.96 -2.57 -19.02
C GLY A 31 4.48 -3.83 -18.30
N LYS A 32 3.73 -4.94 -18.24
CA LYS A 32 4.10 -6.13 -17.45
C LYS A 32 5.04 -7.11 -18.14
N ALA A 33 5.43 -6.91 -19.41
CA ALA A 33 6.31 -7.86 -20.13
C ALA A 33 7.61 -8.18 -19.35
N TRP A 34 8.16 -7.19 -18.65
CA TRP A 34 9.40 -7.37 -17.89
C TRP A 34 9.25 -8.26 -16.64
N PHE A 35 8.08 -8.34 -16.00
CA PHE A 35 7.94 -8.99 -14.69
C PHE A 35 8.01 -10.53 -14.79
N PRO A 36 7.34 -11.18 -15.74
CA PRO A 36 7.58 -12.58 -16.05
C PRO A 36 9.04 -12.88 -16.38
N ASP A 37 9.76 -11.97 -17.04
CA ASP A 37 11.19 -12.15 -17.38
C ASP A 37 12.12 -11.90 -16.19
N ALA A 38 11.71 -11.07 -15.24
CA ALA A 38 12.52 -10.71 -14.08
C ALA A 38 12.84 -11.91 -13.19
N LYS A 39 11.84 -12.79 -12.99
CA LYS A 39 11.84 -14.02 -12.16
C LYS A 39 12.16 -13.81 -10.67
N PHE A 40 13.17 -13.01 -10.35
CA PHE A 40 13.72 -12.84 -9.03
C PHE A 40 13.82 -11.36 -8.64
N GLY A 41 13.35 -11.06 -7.44
CA GLY A 41 13.47 -9.76 -6.80
C GLY A 41 13.51 -9.89 -5.29
N ILE A 42 13.90 -8.80 -4.63
CA ILE A 42 14.10 -8.77 -3.18
C ILE A 42 13.03 -7.90 -2.53
N PHE A 43 12.43 -8.40 -1.46
CA PHE A 43 11.53 -7.62 -0.63
C PHE A 43 12.26 -7.20 0.65
N VAL A 44 12.34 -5.90 0.90
CA VAL A 44 12.96 -5.31 2.09
C VAL A 44 11.85 -4.78 2.98
N HIS A 45 11.70 -5.42 4.14
CA HIS A 45 10.85 -4.95 5.20
C HIS A 45 11.71 -4.22 6.23
N TRP A 46 11.57 -2.89 6.30
CA TRP A 46 12.32 -2.07 7.22
C TRP A 46 11.42 -0.98 7.82
N VAL A 47 11.25 -1.03 9.13
CA VAL A 47 10.38 -0.17 9.92
C VAL A 47 10.91 -0.10 11.36
N ILE A 48 10.42 0.84 12.15
CA ILE A 48 10.64 0.86 13.60
C ILE A 48 10.10 -0.43 14.24
N ASP A 49 10.78 -0.91 15.29
CA ASP A 49 10.42 -2.14 15.99
C ASP A 49 9.26 -1.90 16.97
N TYR A 50 8.07 -1.69 16.40
CA TYR A 50 6.87 -1.46 17.19
C TYR A 50 5.70 -2.31 16.69
N PHE A 51 5.18 -3.11 17.62
CA PHE A 51 3.95 -3.86 17.46
C PHE A 51 3.11 -3.73 18.73
N PRO A 52 1.83 -3.34 18.64
CA PRO A 52 0.98 -3.24 19.81
C PRO A 52 0.81 -4.63 20.44
N LYS A 53 1.15 -4.74 21.74
CA LYS A 53 1.13 -6.03 22.47
C LYS A 53 -0.30 -6.53 22.79
N ASN A 54 -1.30 -5.66 22.65
CA ASN A 54 -2.70 -5.93 22.97
C ASN A 54 -3.56 -6.02 21.70
N ASN A 55 -4.82 -6.45 21.86
CA ASN A 55 -5.78 -6.59 20.78
C ASN A 55 -5.98 -5.26 20.03
N LEU A 56 -5.86 -5.27 18.69
CA LEU A 56 -6.02 -4.09 17.82
C LEU A 56 -7.39 -3.41 17.95
N SER A 57 -8.35 -4.06 18.63
CA SER A 57 -9.71 -3.58 18.84
C SER A 57 -9.83 -2.34 19.73
N ASP A 58 -8.81 -1.99 20.53
CA ASP A 58 -8.84 -0.84 21.45
C ASP A 58 -7.99 0.36 20.97
N PHE A 59 -7.48 0.31 19.74
CA PHE A 59 -6.55 1.30 19.21
C PHE A 59 -7.08 2.73 19.26
N SER A 60 -8.33 2.91 18.86
CA SER A 60 -9.00 4.22 18.89
C SER A 60 -9.13 4.77 20.31
N THR A 61 -9.44 3.90 21.29
CA THR A 61 -9.60 4.29 22.70
C THR A 61 -8.29 4.56 23.42
N ASN A 62 -7.21 3.87 23.04
CA ASN A 62 -5.89 3.96 23.67
C ASN A 62 -4.84 4.63 22.78
N TYR A 63 -5.27 5.43 21.79
CA TYR A 63 -4.39 6.03 20.78
C TYR A 63 -3.19 6.77 21.40
N SER A 64 -3.42 7.60 22.42
CA SER A 64 -2.34 8.39 23.06
C SER A 64 -1.25 7.50 23.67
N LYS A 65 -1.63 6.36 24.25
CA LYS A 65 -0.69 5.37 24.78
C LYS A 65 0.15 4.76 23.65
N TYR A 66 -0.52 4.26 22.60
CA TYR A 66 0.17 3.61 21.48
C TYR A 66 1.05 4.59 20.70
N TRP A 67 0.60 5.83 20.52
CA TRP A 67 1.40 6.91 19.94
C TRP A 67 2.66 7.19 20.76
N LYS A 68 2.54 7.29 22.09
CA LYS A 68 3.68 7.51 22.97
C LYS A 68 4.71 6.38 22.85
N GLU A 69 4.26 5.13 22.79
CA GLU A 69 5.13 3.96 22.63
C GLU A 69 5.82 3.95 21.25
N ALA A 70 5.07 4.13 20.16
CA ALA A 70 5.63 4.18 18.81
C ALA A 70 6.63 5.33 18.64
N ASN A 71 6.34 6.49 19.21
CA ASN A 71 7.24 7.65 19.19
C ASN A 71 8.50 7.42 20.05
N ALA A 72 8.40 6.61 21.12
CA ALA A 72 9.58 6.19 21.86
C ALA A 72 10.48 5.27 21.02
N GLU A 73 9.91 4.37 20.21
CA GLU A 73 10.69 3.55 19.28
C GLU A 73 11.28 4.36 18.12
N SER A 74 10.54 5.31 17.55
CA SER A 74 11.08 6.20 16.52
C SER A 74 12.23 7.05 17.03
N SER A 75 12.25 7.42 18.32
CA SER A 75 13.36 8.16 18.92
C SER A 75 14.70 7.40 18.91
N LYS A 76 14.68 6.08 18.73
CA LYS A 76 15.89 5.23 18.63
C LYS A 76 16.33 5.02 17.17
N PHE A 77 15.51 5.41 16.20
CA PHE A 77 15.74 5.12 14.79
C PHE A 77 16.70 6.13 14.14
N THR A 78 17.99 5.79 14.12
CA THR A 78 19.07 6.67 13.60
C THR A 78 19.39 6.44 12.12
N ALA A 79 19.18 5.23 11.61
CA ALA A 79 19.66 4.80 10.30
C ALA A 79 21.17 5.10 10.06
N SER A 80 22.00 5.17 11.11
CA SER A 80 23.38 5.65 11.01
C SER A 80 24.26 4.85 10.03
N ASN A 81 24.01 3.55 9.92
CA ASN A 81 24.72 2.66 8.99
C ASN A 81 23.94 2.36 7.70
N TYR A 82 22.84 3.08 7.45
CA TYR A 82 22.06 2.91 6.23
C TYR A 82 22.81 3.48 5.03
N ASN A 83 23.24 2.58 4.16
CA ASN A 83 23.85 2.90 2.87
C ASN A 83 23.22 2.03 1.77
N PRO A 84 22.20 2.53 1.06
CA PRO A 84 21.48 1.73 0.07
C PRO A 84 22.32 1.40 -1.17
N ALA A 85 23.47 2.06 -1.39
CA ALA A 85 24.38 1.68 -2.46
C ALA A 85 25.05 0.32 -2.19
N ILE A 86 25.31 -0.01 -0.92
CA ILE A 86 25.81 -1.35 -0.53
C ILE A 86 24.73 -2.38 -0.83
N TRP A 87 23.48 -2.11 -0.42
CA TRP A 87 22.34 -2.98 -0.69
C TRP A 87 22.15 -3.20 -2.20
N ALA A 88 22.17 -2.13 -3.00
CA ALA A 88 21.96 -2.21 -4.45
C ALA A 88 23.02 -3.11 -5.12
N LYS A 89 24.29 -2.96 -4.76
CA LYS A 89 25.39 -3.80 -5.27
C LYS A 89 25.19 -5.26 -4.89
N GLN A 90 24.84 -5.53 -3.63
CA GLN A 90 24.59 -6.89 -3.14
C GLN A 90 23.39 -7.53 -3.86
N PHE A 91 22.27 -6.82 -3.93
CA PHE A 91 21.05 -7.29 -4.58
C PHE A 91 21.27 -7.62 -6.05
N LYS A 92 22.00 -6.76 -6.77
CA LYS A 92 22.42 -7.03 -8.15
C LYS A 92 23.32 -8.25 -8.25
N SER A 93 24.30 -8.39 -7.35
CA SER A 93 25.22 -9.55 -7.35
C SER A 93 24.51 -10.87 -7.12
N CYS A 94 23.40 -10.87 -6.35
CA CYS A 94 22.53 -12.03 -6.17
C CYS A 94 21.60 -12.29 -7.37
N GLY A 95 21.67 -11.49 -8.43
CA GLY A 95 20.87 -11.65 -9.64
C GLY A 95 19.49 -11.01 -9.61
N ALA A 96 19.15 -10.23 -8.57
CA ALA A 96 17.85 -9.57 -8.47
C ALA A 96 17.62 -8.62 -9.66
N LYS A 97 16.38 -8.56 -10.15
CA LYS A 97 15.97 -7.65 -11.23
C LYS A 97 15.12 -6.50 -10.73
N TYR A 98 14.52 -6.65 -9.56
CA TYR A 98 13.74 -5.61 -8.90
C TYR A 98 13.87 -5.73 -7.38
N VAL A 99 13.61 -4.63 -6.69
CA VAL A 99 13.58 -4.57 -5.23
C VAL A 99 12.31 -3.87 -4.81
N VAL A 100 11.65 -4.35 -3.76
CA VAL A 100 10.47 -3.73 -3.16
C VAL A 100 10.79 -3.32 -1.73
N LEU A 101 10.68 -2.03 -1.39
CA LEU A 101 10.90 -1.53 -0.03
C LEU A 101 9.57 -1.13 0.62
N THR A 102 9.41 -1.42 1.91
CA THR A 102 8.33 -0.85 2.74
C THR A 102 8.49 0.65 2.88
N THR A 103 7.71 1.42 2.12
CA THR A 103 7.67 2.89 2.22
C THR A 103 7.02 3.36 3.53
N LYS A 104 5.94 2.66 3.92
CA LYS A 104 5.20 2.80 5.17
C LYS A 104 4.57 1.44 5.51
N HIS A 105 4.77 0.94 6.74
CA HIS A 105 4.14 -0.29 7.24
C HIS A 105 2.94 0.03 8.14
N HIS A 106 2.31 -0.97 8.76
CA HIS A 106 1.09 -0.80 9.57
C HIS A 106 1.21 0.22 10.71
N VAL A 107 2.41 0.38 11.29
CA VAL A 107 2.67 1.40 12.32
C VAL A 107 2.61 2.84 11.78
N GLY A 108 2.52 3.06 10.47
CA GLY A 108 2.41 4.40 9.89
C GLY A 108 3.73 5.17 9.77
N PHE A 109 4.85 4.61 10.22
CA PHE A 109 6.16 5.26 10.12
C PHE A 109 6.65 5.26 8.66
N ALA A 110 6.68 6.43 8.04
CA ALA A 110 7.07 6.63 6.65
C ALA A 110 8.59 6.85 6.49
N LEU A 111 9.18 6.20 5.48
CA LEU A 111 10.60 6.37 5.11
C LEU A 111 10.85 7.54 4.13
N TYR A 112 9.79 8.22 3.69
CA TYR A 112 9.83 9.33 2.75
C TYR A 112 9.50 10.67 3.43
N ASP A 113 9.95 11.76 2.82
CA ASP A 113 9.63 13.12 3.27
C ASP A 113 8.49 13.71 2.43
N TYR A 114 7.26 13.55 2.91
CA TYR A 114 6.08 14.17 2.33
C TYR A 114 5.36 14.99 3.39
N LYS A 115 4.98 16.23 3.05
CA LYS A 115 4.31 17.15 3.98
C LYS A 115 3.00 16.60 4.55
N GLY A 116 2.29 15.75 3.80
CA GLY A 116 1.06 15.12 4.27
C GLY A 116 1.27 13.88 5.16
N ALA A 117 2.50 13.38 5.30
CA ALA A 117 2.81 12.29 6.21
C ALA A 117 3.22 12.82 7.58
N HIS A 118 2.49 12.44 8.63
CA HIS A 118 2.65 12.99 9.99
C HIS A 118 3.68 12.24 10.85
N PHE A 119 4.02 11.01 10.50
CA PHE A 119 4.96 10.17 11.25
C PHE A 119 6.07 9.64 10.33
N THR A 120 7.21 10.32 10.28
CA THR A 120 8.27 10.06 9.28
C THR A 120 9.65 9.92 9.90
N ALA A 121 10.56 9.22 9.20
CA ALA A 121 11.98 9.16 9.57
C ALA A 121 12.67 10.54 9.57
N LYS A 122 12.19 11.47 8.74
CA LYS A 122 12.75 12.82 8.72
C LYS A 122 12.32 13.65 9.91
N ASN A 123 11.07 13.58 10.31
CA ASN A 123 10.53 14.50 11.32
C ASN A 123 10.53 13.88 12.73
N ASN A 124 10.33 12.56 12.85
CA ASN A 124 10.03 11.89 14.12
C ASN A 124 11.14 10.95 14.61
N SER A 125 12.32 10.97 14.00
CA SER A 125 13.47 10.19 14.47
C SER A 125 14.80 10.95 14.38
N PRO A 126 15.88 10.46 15.02
CA PRO A 126 17.23 11.00 14.84
C PRO A 126 17.79 10.81 13.43
N ALA A 127 17.21 9.95 12.59
CA ALA A 127 17.67 9.74 11.22
C ALA A 127 17.62 11.02 10.37
N LYS A 128 16.58 11.84 10.57
CA LYS A 128 16.40 13.18 9.96
C LYS A 128 16.61 13.21 8.44
N ARG A 129 16.27 12.13 7.74
CA ARG A 129 16.53 11.93 6.31
C ARG A 129 15.33 11.35 5.56
N ASP A 130 15.26 11.66 4.26
CA ASP A 130 14.40 10.97 3.30
C ASP A 130 15.12 9.71 2.80
N LEU A 131 14.88 8.61 3.50
CA LEU A 131 15.56 7.33 3.27
C LEU A 131 15.07 6.65 1.99
N LEU A 132 13.82 6.94 1.59
CA LEU A 132 13.24 6.41 0.36
C LEU A 132 13.91 7.02 -0.87
N THR A 133 14.16 8.33 -0.89
CA THR A 133 14.91 8.98 -1.98
C THR A 133 16.31 8.36 -2.15
N GLU A 134 17.03 8.14 -1.05
CA GLU A 134 18.35 7.48 -1.07
C GLU A 134 18.26 6.07 -1.67
N TYR A 135 17.23 5.29 -1.27
CA TYR A 135 16.96 3.95 -1.80
C TYR A 135 16.73 3.95 -3.30
N VAL A 136 15.79 4.79 -3.79
CA VAL A 136 15.41 4.84 -5.21
C VAL A 136 16.63 5.15 -6.08
N LYS A 137 17.43 6.14 -5.66
CA LYS A 137 18.65 6.54 -6.37
C LYS A 137 19.64 5.38 -6.45
N ALA A 138 19.92 4.72 -5.33
CA ALA A 138 20.88 3.63 -5.27
C ALA A 138 20.47 2.41 -6.13
N MET A 139 19.21 1.98 -6.05
CA MET A 139 18.72 0.84 -6.84
C MET A 139 18.80 1.12 -8.34
N ARG A 140 18.39 2.33 -8.76
CA ARG A 140 18.44 2.71 -10.18
C ARG A 140 19.85 2.83 -10.72
N ASN A 141 20.79 3.32 -9.93
CA ASN A 141 22.20 3.39 -10.32
C ASN A 141 22.77 2.01 -10.66
N GLU A 142 22.26 0.94 -10.03
CA GLU A 142 22.66 -0.43 -10.31
C GLU A 142 21.82 -1.12 -11.41
N GLY A 143 20.84 -0.41 -12.00
CA GLY A 143 19.93 -0.94 -13.02
C GLY A 143 18.80 -1.80 -12.45
N LEU A 144 18.60 -1.79 -11.13
CA LEU A 144 17.50 -2.51 -10.48
C LEU A 144 16.20 -1.74 -10.65
N LYS A 145 15.13 -2.45 -10.95
CA LYS A 145 13.79 -1.87 -10.95
C LYS A 145 13.30 -1.63 -9.53
N VAL A 146 12.60 -0.52 -9.32
CA VAL A 146 12.17 -0.04 -8.00
C VAL A 146 10.69 -0.32 -7.77
N GLY A 147 10.37 -0.92 -6.63
CA GLY A 147 9.01 -1.15 -6.17
C GLY A 147 8.80 -0.65 -4.75
N PHE A 148 7.55 -0.31 -4.43
CA PHE A 148 7.13 0.22 -3.15
C PHE A 148 6.04 -0.64 -2.55
N TYR A 149 6.26 -1.13 -1.35
CA TYR A 149 5.18 -1.58 -0.50
C TYR A 149 4.62 -0.39 0.28
N PHE A 150 3.31 -0.26 0.28
CA PHE A 150 2.58 0.71 1.10
C PHE A 150 1.48 -0.02 1.87
N SER A 151 1.42 0.23 3.18
CA SER A 151 0.40 -0.31 4.05
C SER A 151 -0.89 0.50 3.96
N LEU A 152 -2.02 -0.17 3.74
CA LEU A 152 -3.35 0.43 3.88
C LEU A 152 -3.74 0.66 5.35
N PRO A 153 -3.47 -0.26 6.29
CA PRO A 153 -3.57 0.04 7.70
C PRO A 153 -2.56 1.11 8.12
N ASP A 154 -2.99 2.07 8.93
CA ASP A 154 -2.11 3.07 9.54
C ASP A 154 -2.49 3.29 11.00
N TRP A 155 -1.92 2.48 11.88
CA TRP A 155 -2.24 2.48 13.30
C TRP A 155 -1.97 3.84 13.96
N MET A 156 -0.92 4.54 13.54
CA MET A 156 -0.53 5.82 14.12
C MET A 156 -1.23 7.01 13.45
N HIS A 157 -2.18 6.79 12.55
CA HIS A 157 -2.97 7.88 11.99
C HIS A 157 -4.13 8.22 12.93
N PRO A 158 -4.29 9.50 13.34
CA PRO A 158 -5.31 9.90 14.31
C PRO A 158 -6.73 9.58 13.83
N ASP A 159 -6.92 9.59 12.51
CA ASP A 159 -8.20 9.31 11.87
C ASP A 159 -8.37 7.84 11.41
N TYR A 160 -7.38 6.96 11.58
CA TYR A 160 -7.55 5.54 11.24
C TYR A 160 -8.46 4.84 12.25
N LEU A 161 -9.43 4.09 11.76
CA LEU A 161 -10.40 3.38 12.59
C LEU A 161 -10.04 1.89 12.61
N THR A 162 -9.81 1.36 13.81
CA THR A 162 -9.72 -0.09 14.00
C THR A 162 -11.12 -0.64 14.23
N LEU A 163 -11.47 -1.69 13.49
CA LEU A 163 -12.72 -2.40 13.72
C LEU A 163 -12.66 -3.00 15.13
N ASN A 164 -13.56 -2.56 16.01
CA ASN A 164 -13.68 -3.15 17.33
C ASN A 164 -14.29 -4.56 17.19
N THR A 165 -13.45 -5.58 17.16
CA THR A 165 -13.87 -6.99 17.06
C THR A 165 -14.19 -7.63 18.41
N SER A 166 -14.11 -6.88 19.52
CA SER A 166 -14.20 -7.43 20.89
C SER A 166 -15.51 -8.15 21.23
N ASN A 167 -16.58 -7.96 20.44
CA ASN A 167 -17.90 -8.48 20.77
C ASN A 167 -18.38 -9.68 19.94
N ASN A 168 -17.54 -10.34 19.12
CA ASN A 168 -18.02 -11.36 18.16
C ASN A 168 -19.15 -10.87 17.22
N ARG A 169 -19.44 -9.57 17.22
CA ARG A 169 -20.44 -8.95 16.36
C ARG A 169 -19.78 -8.73 15.02
N LYS A 170 -20.24 -9.46 14.00
CA LYS A 170 -19.92 -9.26 12.58
C LYS A 170 -20.44 -7.91 12.03
N GLN A 171 -20.82 -6.97 12.90
CA GLN A 171 -21.49 -5.73 12.54
C GLN A 171 -20.86 -4.59 13.33
N VAL A 172 -20.27 -3.66 12.60
CA VAL A 172 -19.77 -2.40 13.13
C VAL A 172 -20.88 -1.38 12.96
N ASP A 173 -21.33 -0.80 14.07
CA ASP A 173 -22.31 0.30 14.06
C ASP A 173 -21.54 1.62 13.89
N TRP A 174 -21.41 2.04 12.64
CA TRP A 174 -20.68 3.26 12.27
C TRP A 174 -21.54 4.48 12.51
N GLN A 175 -21.05 5.42 13.32
CA GLN A 175 -21.69 6.73 13.46
C GLN A 175 -21.27 7.64 12.30
N THR A 176 -22.06 8.68 12.00
CA THR A 176 -21.73 9.68 10.97
C THR A 176 -20.32 10.27 11.16
N SER A 177 -19.90 10.49 12.41
CA SER A 177 -18.55 10.96 12.75
C SER A 177 -17.45 9.99 12.29
N ASP A 178 -17.70 8.68 12.33
CA ASP A 178 -16.76 7.66 11.91
C ASP A 178 -16.57 7.67 10.39
N PHE A 179 -17.64 7.93 9.62
CA PHE A 179 -17.55 8.10 8.17
C PHE A 179 -16.74 9.34 7.78
N VAL A 180 -16.95 10.48 8.46
CA VAL A 180 -16.20 11.72 8.20
C VAL A 180 -14.71 11.49 8.48
N ARG A 181 -14.39 10.89 9.62
CA ARG A 181 -13.03 10.53 10.02
C ARG A 181 -12.38 9.56 9.03
N TRP A 182 -13.08 8.49 8.66
CA TRP A 182 -12.60 7.51 7.69
C TRP A 182 -12.37 8.11 6.30
N LYS A 183 -13.28 8.99 5.85
CA LYS A 183 -13.11 9.71 4.59
C LYS A 183 -11.85 10.57 4.62
N LYS A 184 -11.62 11.33 5.70
CA LYS A 184 -10.41 12.14 5.85
C LYS A 184 -9.15 11.27 5.80
N PHE A 185 -9.10 10.18 6.57
CA PHE A 185 -7.98 9.22 6.53
C PHE A 185 -7.73 8.68 5.11
N THR A 186 -8.79 8.26 4.42
CA THR A 186 -8.64 7.69 3.07
C THR A 186 -8.22 8.72 2.03
N ASP A 187 -8.70 9.97 2.12
CA ASP A 187 -8.26 11.08 1.28
C ASP A 187 -6.76 11.38 1.48
N GLU A 188 -6.30 11.45 2.73
CA GLU A 188 -4.90 11.69 3.09
C GLU A 188 -4.00 10.53 2.63
N MET A 189 -4.41 9.29 2.91
CA MET A 189 -3.73 8.08 2.43
C MET A 189 -3.61 8.06 0.90
N LEU A 190 -4.68 8.39 0.17
CA LEU A 190 -4.65 8.47 -1.29
C LEU A 190 -3.73 9.59 -1.78
N ALA A 191 -3.63 10.71 -1.06
CA ALA A 191 -2.69 11.78 -1.37
C ALA A 191 -1.23 11.32 -1.22
N GLU A 192 -0.90 10.58 -0.15
CA GLU A 192 0.43 9.96 0.02
C GLU A 192 0.75 8.98 -1.11
N ILE A 193 -0.20 8.13 -1.48
CA ILE A 193 -0.06 7.17 -2.58
C ILE A 193 0.21 7.90 -3.91
N ARG A 194 -0.54 8.98 -4.19
CA ARG A 194 -0.32 9.82 -5.38
C ARG A 194 1.07 10.41 -5.38
N TYR A 195 1.50 10.99 -4.24
CA TYR A 195 2.86 11.52 -4.09
C TYR A 195 3.92 10.46 -4.41
N LEU A 196 3.81 9.26 -3.84
CA LEU A 196 4.76 8.16 -4.10
C LEU A 196 4.83 7.78 -5.58
N CYS A 197 3.68 7.79 -6.27
CA CYS A 197 3.62 7.49 -7.69
C CYS A 197 4.20 8.58 -8.60
N THR A 198 4.17 9.84 -8.19
CA THR A 198 4.65 10.95 -9.03
C THR A 198 6.06 11.41 -8.69
N ALA A 199 6.45 11.39 -7.41
CA ALA A 199 7.69 11.99 -6.94
C ALA A 199 8.94 11.16 -7.28
N TYR A 200 8.78 9.84 -7.38
CA TYR A 200 9.90 8.92 -7.52
C TYR A 200 10.08 8.39 -8.94
N GLY A 201 9.33 8.86 -9.94
CA GLY A 201 9.37 8.34 -11.32
C GLY A 201 8.86 6.90 -11.42
N LYS A 202 9.23 6.19 -12.50
CA LYS A 202 8.66 4.87 -12.83
C LYS A 202 8.83 3.82 -11.70
N LEU A 203 7.72 3.19 -11.30
CA LEU A 203 7.67 2.13 -10.29
C LEU A 203 7.19 0.81 -10.93
N VAL A 204 7.69 -0.33 -10.43
CA VAL A 204 7.45 -1.62 -11.11
C VAL A 204 6.61 -2.62 -10.33
N CYS A 205 6.51 -2.45 -9.02
CA CYS A 205 5.69 -3.27 -8.15
C CYS A 205 5.16 -2.38 -7.05
N SER A 206 3.84 -2.32 -6.91
CA SER A 206 3.24 -1.66 -5.78
C SER A 206 1.97 -2.40 -5.36
N THR A 207 1.75 -2.52 -4.05
CA THR A 207 0.38 -2.74 -3.52
C THR A 207 -0.58 -1.69 -4.10
N LEU A 208 -0.04 -0.52 -4.48
CA LEU A 208 -0.71 0.59 -5.14
C LEU A 208 -1.21 0.26 -6.56
N GLN A 209 -0.66 -0.74 -7.24
CA GLN A 209 -1.08 -1.10 -8.61
C GLN A 209 -2.47 -1.75 -8.62
N LYS A 210 -2.86 -2.44 -7.54
CA LYS A 210 -4.25 -2.90 -7.33
C LYS A 210 -5.18 -1.72 -7.01
N LEU A 211 -4.71 -0.74 -6.25
CA LEU A 211 -5.46 0.48 -5.94
C LEU A 211 -5.61 1.42 -7.16
N LYS A 212 -4.65 1.39 -8.10
CA LYS A 212 -4.69 2.15 -9.37
C LYS A 212 -5.98 1.87 -10.15
N LEU A 213 -6.35 0.59 -10.25
CA LEU A 213 -7.57 0.13 -10.93
C LEU A 213 -8.86 0.60 -10.22
N SER A 214 -8.83 0.73 -8.89
CA SER A 214 -10.00 1.13 -8.11
C SER A 214 -10.17 2.65 -7.96
N PHE A 215 -9.09 3.44 -8.07
CA PHE A 215 -9.10 4.85 -7.67
C PHE A 215 -8.58 5.85 -8.73
N HIS A 216 -8.40 5.44 -10.00
CA HIS A 216 -7.98 6.31 -11.11
C HIS A 216 -6.71 7.13 -10.81
N LEU A 217 -5.71 6.47 -10.22
CA LEU A 217 -4.45 7.11 -9.86
C LEU A 217 -3.56 7.35 -11.10
N PRO A 218 -2.74 8.42 -11.13
CA PRO A 218 -1.86 8.74 -12.26
C PRO A 218 -0.84 7.63 -12.52
N GLU A 219 -0.26 7.61 -13.72
CA GLU A 219 0.74 6.62 -14.09
C GLU A 219 2.04 6.78 -13.29
N CYS A 220 2.38 5.69 -12.59
CA CYS A 220 3.69 5.32 -12.08
C CYS A 220 4.19 4.12 -12.92
#